data_AF-A0A7W0LXK2-F1
#
_entry.id   AF-A0A7W0LXK2-F1
#
_cell.length_a   1.000
_cell.length_b   1.000
_cell.length_c   1.000
_cell.angle_alpha   90.00
_cell.angle_beta   90.00
_cell.angle_gamma   90.00
#
_symmetry.space_group_name_H-M   'P 1'
#
loop_
_entity.id
_entity.type
_entity.pdbx_description
1 polymer ?
#
loop_
_entity_poly.entity_id
_entity_poly.type
_entity_poly.pdbx_seq_one_letter_code
_entity_poly.pdbx_strand_id
1 'polypeptide(L)'
;MSRVARTRGIAFTVAWRNLHNFFTNPTLIVPALLFPLFFFTAFAGGLSNVQNTPGFDFPSGYTAFQFVFVLLQASAFGGVFTGFAMARDFESGFGRRMMLAAPNRLGILGGYALSALARAVFVWVLLTGIALLTGMQVGGDAVSLVGLYGLAALINLAAVLW
;
A
#
# COMPACT_ATOMS: atom_id res chain seq x y z
N MET A 1 -31.47 -7.15 -10.30
CA MET A 1 -30.07 -7.30 -9.79
C MET A 1 -30.09 -7.58 -8.29
N SER A 2 -29.35 -8.57 -7.82
CA SER A 2 -29.23 -8.87 -6.38
C SER A 2 -28.52 -7.72 -5.63
N ARG A 3 -28.80 -7.55 -4.33
CA ARG A 3 -28.14 -6.52 -3.48
C ARG A 3 -26.61 -6.64 -3.52
N VAL A 4 -26.10 -7.87 -3.60
CA VAL A 4 -24.66 -8.17 -3.71
C VAL A 4 -24.07 -7.64 -5.01
N ALA A 5 -24.73 -7.88 -6.15
CA ALA A 5 -24.25 -7.41 -7.46
C ALA A 5 -24.17 -5.87 -7.52
N ARG A 6 -25.17 -5.18 -6.94
CA ARG A 6 -25.17 -3.71 -6.86
C ARG A 6 -24.02 -3.17 -6.01
N THR A 7 -23.73 -3.83 -4.88
CA THR A 7 -22.65 -3.44 -3.97
C THR A 7 -21.27 -3.58 -4.61
N ARG A 8 -21.05 -4.69 -5.33
CA ARG A 8 -19.82 -4.93 -6.09
C ARG A 8 -19.63 -3.90 -7.19
N GLY A 9 -20.70 -3.55 -7.92
CA GLY A 9 -20.66 -2.49 -8.93
C GLY A 9 -20.24 -1.15 -8.35
N ILE A 10 -20.85 -0.74 -7.22
CA ILE A 10 -20.48 0.51 -6.52
C ILE A 10 -19.01 0.49 -6.11
N ALA A 11 -18.55 -0.60 -5.47
CA ALA A 11 -17.17 -0.74 -5.03
C ALA A 11 -16.20 -0.62 -6.22
N PHE A 12 -16.48 -1.29 -7.32
CA PHE A 12 -15.65 -1.21 -8.52
C PHE A 12 -15.62 0.19 -9.12
N THR A 13 -16.76 0.88 -9.22
CA THR A 13 -16.81 2.25 -9.74
C THR A 13 -16.03 3.24 -8.86
N VAL A 14 -16.17 3.14 -7.54
CA VAL A 14 -15.41 3.98 -6.59
C VAL A 14 -13.92 3.66 -6.68
N ALA A 15 -13.56 2.38 -6.76
CA ALA A 15 -12.18 1.95 -6.89
C ALA A 15 -11.55 2.45 -8.20
N TRP A 16 -12.26 2.29 -9.32
CA TRP A 16 -11.85 2.78 -10.63
C TRP A 16 -11.57 4.28 -10.63
N ARG A 17 -12.49 5.10 -10.08
CA ARG A 17 -12.28 6.56 -10.01
C ARG A 17 -11.02 6.90 -9.22
N ASN A 18 -10.86 6.29 -8.05
CA ASN A 18 -9.69 6.53 -7.19
C ASN A 18 -8.38 6.09 -7.86
N LEU A 19 -8.37 4.93 -8.50
CA LEU A 19 -7.20 4.41 -9.22
C LEU A 19 -6.88 5.26 -10.45
N HIS A 20 -7.90 5.63 -11.22
CA HIS A 20 -7.73 6.52 -12.37
C HIS A 20 -7.08 7.83 -11.94
N ASN A 21 -7.60 8.49 -10.91
CA ASN A 21 -7.00 9.72 -10.36
C ASN A 21 -5.56 9.50 -9.87
N PHE A 22 -5.27 8.36 -9.22
CA PHE A 22 -3.91 8.05 -8.79
C PHE A 22 -2.95 7.90 -9.97
N PHE A 23 -3.32 7.13 -11.00
CA PHE A 23 -2.44 6.83 -12.13
C PHE A 23 -2.35 7.96 -13.16
N THR A 24 -3.33 8.87 -13.21
CA THR A 24 -3.28 10.04 -14.11
C THR A 24 -2.68 11.28 -13.46
N ASN A 25 -2.41 11.26 -12.16
CA ASN A 25 -1.86 12.40 -11.44
C ASN A 25 -0.44 12.10 -10.92
N PRO A 26 0.62 12.56 -11.62
CA PRO A 26 2.01 12.34 -11.21
C PRO A 26 2.31 12.83 -9.79
N THR A 27 1.63 13.88 -9.31
CA THR A 27 1.83 14.42 -7.96
C THR A 27 1.46 13.44 -6.85
N LEU A 28 0.64 12.41 -7.16
CA LEU A 28 0.29 11.34 -6.22
C LEU A 28 1.23 10.14 -6.33
N ILE A 29 1.70 9.82 -7.53
CA ILE A 29 2.56 8.66 -7.79
C ILE A 29 3.99 8.93 -7.30
N VAL A 30 4.52 10.11 -7.61
CA VAL A 30 5.92 10.45 -7.36
C VAL A 30 6.26 10.34 -5.87
N PRO A 31 5.52 10.96 -4.92
CA PRO A 31 5.83 10.81 -3.50
C PRO A 31 5.61 9.38 -3.00
N ALA A 32 4.59 8.68 -3.52
CA ALA A 32 4.27 7.32 -3.12
C ALA A 32 5.37 6.31 -3.45
N LEU A 33 6.19 6.59 -4.47
CA LEU A 33 7.34 5.77 -4.85
C LEU A 33 8.65 6.32 -4.31
N LEU A 34 8.87 7.63 -4.41
CA LEU A 34 10.13 8.24 -3.99
C LEU A 34 10.37 8.08 -2.49
N PHE A 35 9.35 8.24 -1.63
CA PHE A 35 9.57 8.12 -0.19
C PHE A 35 10.02 6.71 0.21
N PRO A 36 9.31 5.62 -0.14
CA PRO A 36 9.79 4.27 0.19
C PRO A 36 11.18 3.97 -0.38
N LEU A 37 11.44 4.35 -1.64
CA LEU A 37 12.73 4.08 -2.27
C LEU A 37 13.86 4.87 -1.63
N PHE A 38 13.63 6.15 -1.32
CA PHE A 38 14.58 6.98 -0.59
C PHE A 38 14.92 6.36 0.76
N PHE A 39 13.90 5.98 1.56
CA PHE A 39 14.14 5.35 2.85
C PHE A 39 14.81 3.98 2.73
N PHE A 40 14.45 3.18 1.73
CA PHE A 40 15.12 1.91 1.47
C PHE A 40 16.60 2.13 1.17
N THR A 41 16.95 3.02 0.23
CA THR A 41 18.34 3.30 -0.10
C THR A 41 19.11 3.92 1.08
N ALA A 42 18.50 4.89 1.77
CA ALA A 42 19.13 5.58 2.89
C ALA A 42 19.45 4.61 4.04
N PHE A 43 18.50 3.74 4.40
CA PHE A 43 18.70 2.79 5.48
C PHE A 43 19.48 1.55 5.05
N ALA A 44 19.10 0.88 3.97
CA ALA A 44 19.75 -0.36 3.55
C ALA A 44 21.20 -0.11 3.08
N GLY A 45 21.46 1.03 2.43
CA GLY A 45 22.80 1.43 2.04
C GLY A 45 23.58 2.06 3.20
N GLY A 46 23.02 3.12 3.80
CA GLY A 46 23.71 3.93 4.82
C GLY A 46 24.00 3.18 6.12
N LEU A 47 23.15 2.21 6.49
CA LEU A 47 23.33 1.37 7.68
C LEU A 47 23.74 -0.07 7.32
N SER A 48 24.21 -0.33 6.10
CA SER A 48 24.62 -1.67 5.65
C SER A 48 25.62 -2.34 6.60
N ASN A 49 26.50 -1.58 7.26
CA ASN A 49 27.46 -2.10 8.24
C ASN A 49 26.83 -2.69 9.51
N VAL A 50 25.54 -2.46 9.78
CA VAL A 50 24.82 -3.12 10.87
C VAL A 50 24.86 -4.65 10.70
N GLN A 51 24.96 -5.16 9.47
CA GLN A 51 25.13 -6.59 9.20
C GLN A 51 26.35 -7.24 9.88
N ASN A 52 27.38 -6.44 10.21
CA ASN A 52 28.62 -6.90 10.83
C ASN A 52 28.64 -6.71 12.36
N THR A 53 27.54 -6.21 12.93
CA THR A 53 27.47 -5.93 14.37
C THR A 53 27.23 -7.22 15.15
N PRO A 54 27.93 -7.47 16.26
CA PRO A 54 27.68 -8.65 17.09
C PRO A 54 26.21 -8.75 17.51
N GLY A 55 25.58 -9.91 17.27
CA GLY A 55 24.17 -10.17 17.61
C GLY A 55 23.16 -9.86 16.50
N PHE A 56 23.59 -9.39 15.32
CA PHE A 56 22.72 -9.31 14.15
C PHE A 56 22.75 -10.61 13.34
N ASP A 57 21.73 -11.46 13.54
CA ASP A 57 21.63 -12.77 12.91
C ASP A 57 20.39 -12.87 12.01
N PHE A 58 20.28 -12.00 11.00
CA PHE A 58 19.24 -12.12 9.98
C PHE A 58 19.77 -12.92 8.77
N PRO A 59 19.23 -14.12 8.45
CA PRO A 59 19.83 -15.03 7.47
C PRO A 59 20.02 -14.44 6.07
N SER A 60 19.15 -13.52 5.65
CA SER A 60 19.21 -12.88 4.32
C SER A 60 19.91 -11.52 4.31
N GLY A 61 20.58 -11.18 5.41
CA GLY A 61 21.33 -9.94 5.56
C GLY A 61 20.48 -8.71 5.90
N TYR A 62 21.17 -7.62 6.20
CA TYR A 62 20.56 -6.37 6.67
C TYR A 62 19.65 -5.71 5.62
N THR A 63 19.99 -5.80 4.33
CA THR A 63 19.17 -5.24 3.25
C THR A 63 17.78 -5.87 3.20
N ALA A 64 17.68 -7.19 3.35
CA ALA A 64 16.41 -7.91 3.36
C ALA A 64 15.59 -7.58 4.62
N PHE A 65 16.24 -7.46 5.78
CA PHE A 65 15.61 -6.97 7.00
C PHE A 65 15.02 -5.56 6.80
N GLN A 66 15.80 -4.65 6.21
CA GLN A 66 15.36 -3.28 5.97
C GLN A 66 14.21 -3.20 4.95
N PHE A 67 14.21 -4.08 3.94
CA PHE A 67 13.13 -4.18 2.98
C PHE A 67 11.79 -4.50 3.66
N VAL A 68 11.77 -5.45 4.61
CA VAL A 68 10.54 -5.79 5.38
C VAL A 68 10.00 -4.54 6.07
N PHE A 69 10.84 -3.79 6.76
CA PHE A 69 10.44 -2.55 7.43
C PHE A 69 9.85 -1.53 6.45
N VAL A 70 10.54 -1.26 5.34
CA VAL A 70 10.10 -0.25 4.35
C VAL A 70 8.81 -0.70 3.65
N LEU A 71 8.65 -1.99 3.35
CA LEU A 71 7.43 -2.53 2.75
C LEU A 71 6.21 -2.29 3.65
N LEU A 72 6.33 -2.60 4.96
CA LEU A 72 5.25 -2.39 5.91
C LEU A 72 4.98 -0.89 6.13
N GLN A 73 6.03 -0.06 6.19
CA GLN A 73 5.90 1.39 6.29
C GLN A 73 5.19 2.00 5.07
N ALA A 74 5.59 1.61 3.86
CA ALA A 74 4.94 2.05 2.62
C ALA A 74 3.46 1.63 2.57
N SER A 75 3.16 0.43 3.07
CA SER A 75 1.79 -0.06 3.18
C SER A 75 0.96 0.79 4.14
N ALA A 76 1.50 1.13 5.31
CA ALA A 76 0.84 2.01 6.27
C ALA A 76 0.57 3.39 5.66
N PHE A 77 1.57 4.06 5.09
CA PHE A 77 1.39 5.38 4.47
C PHE A 77 0.41 5.36 3.29
N GLY A 78 0.46 4.34 2.44
CA GLY A 78 -0.50 4.19 1.35
C GLY A 78 -1.95 4.08 1.85
N GLY A 79 -2.16 3.41 2.99
CA GLY A 79 -3.46 3.31 3.64
C GLY A 79 -3.92 4.65 4.19
N VAL A 80 -3.08 5.32 4.99
CA VAL A 80 -3.36 6.65 5.57
C VAL A 80 -3.70 7.67 4.48
N PHE A 81 -2.92 7.73 3.39
CA PHE A 81 -3.22 8.66 2.29
C PHE A 81 -4.55 8.38 1.61
N THR A 82 -4.98 7.12 1.56
CA THR A 82 -6.32 6.77 1.05
C THR A 82 -7.39 7.17 2.06
N GLY A 83 -7.16 7.00 3.36
CA GLY A 83 -8.01 7.53 4.43
C GLY A 83 -8.20 9.05 4.31
N PHE A 84 -7.12 9.81 4.13
CA PHE A 84 -7.19 11.26 3.90
C PHE A 84 -7.91 11.64 2.60
N ALA A 85 -7.73 10.89 1.51
CA ALA A 85 -8.49 11.12 0.29
C ALA A 85 -10.00 10.91 0.50
N MET A 86 -10.36 9.84 1.22
CA MET A 86 -11.74 9.57 1.61
C MET A 86 -12.31 10.69 2.50
N ALA A 87 -11.59 11.12 3.54
CA ALA A 87 -12.00 12.23 4.40
C ALA A 87 -12.24 13.52 3.61
N ARG A 88 -11.30 13.90 2.73
CA ARG A 88 -11.46 15.08 1.84
C ARG A 88 -12.67 14.98 0.92
N ASP A 89 -12.98 13.79 0.42
CA ASP A 89 -14.18 13.57 -0.39
C ASP A 89 -15.45 13.79 0.44
N PHE A 90 -15.47 13.42 1.72
CA PHE A 90 -16.58 13.73 2.62
C PHE A 90 -16.67 15.22 2.97
N GLU A 91 -15.54 15.86 3.30
CA GLU A 91 -15.46 17.28 3.65
C GLU A 91 -15.89 18.20 2.49
N SER A 92 -15.50 17.86 1.26
CA SER A 92 -15.90 18.60 0.05
C SER A 92 -17.38 18.42 -0.34
N GLY A 93 -18.14 17.60 0.39
CA GLY A 93 -19.54 17.29 0.10
C GLY A 93 -19.75 16.32 -1.08
N PHE A 94 -18.68 15.90 -1.78
CA PHE A 94 -18.76 14.84 -2.79
C PHE A 94 -19.23 13.52 -2.19
N GLY A 95 -18.67 13.12 -1.04
CA GLY A 95 -19.05 11.90 -0.31
C GLY A 95 -20.52 11.88 0.07
N ARG A 96 -21.09 13.04 0.46
CA ARG A 96 -22.53 13.16 0.74
C ARG A 96 -23.39 12.92 -0.51
N ARG A 97 -23.00 13.50 -1.65
CA ARG A 97 -23.66 13.23 -2.94
C ARG A 97 -23.53 11.77 -3.37
N MET A 98 -22.36 11.17 -3.15
CA MET A 98 -22.12 9.75 -3.43
C MET A 98 -23.05 8.84 -2.60
N MET A 99 -23.31 9.16 -1.33
CA MET A 99 -24.25 8.40 -0.51
C MET A 99 -25.71 8.51 -0.97
N LEU A 100 -26.09 9.60 -1.64
CA LEU A 100 -27.42 9.73 -2.27
C LEU A 100 -27.54 8.86 -3.52
N ALA A 101 -26.46 8.77 -4.32
CA ALA A 101 -26.42 7.97 -5.54
C ALA A 101 -26.23 6.46 -5.29
N ALA A 102 -25.49 6.10 -4.23
CA ALA A 102 -25.13 4.73 -3.90
C ALA A 102 -25.67 4.35 -2.50
N PRO A 103 -26.83 3.69 -2.41
CA PRO A 103 -27.49 3.42 -1.12
C PRO A 103 -26.72 2.43 -0.22
N ASN A 104 -25.73 1.70 -0.74
CA ASN A 104 -24.92 0.78 0.07
C ASN A 104 -23.56 1.40 0.44
N ARG A 105 -23.44 1.81 1.71
CA ARG A 105 -22.20 2.37 2.29
C ARG A 105 -21.02 1.38 2.27
N LEU A 106 -21.29 0.08 2.40
CA LEU A 106 -20.25 -0.95 2.32
C LEU A 106 -19.63 -1.04 0.93
N GLY A 107 -20.41 -0.72 -0.12
CA GLY A 107 -19.88 -0.64 -1.48
C GLY A 107 -18.90 0.52 -1.63
N ILE A 108 -19.21 1.67 -1.04
CA ILE A 108 -18.32 2.84 -1.04
C ILE A 108 -17.02 2.52 -0.30
N LEU A 109 -17.12 2.02 0.93
CA LEU A 109 -15.96 1.67 1.75
C LEU A 109 -15.08 0.60 1.08
N GLY A 110 -15.73 -0.45 0.56
CA GLY A 110 -15.05 -1.51 -0.19
C GLY A 110 -14.35 -0.99 -1.44
N GLY A 111 -14.88 0.05 -2.09
CA GLY A 111 -14.22 0.70 -3.22
C GLY A 111 -12.94 1.46 -2.82
N TYR A 112 -12.96 2.19 -1.70
CA TYR A 112 -11.74 2.81 -1.17
C TYR A 112 -10.71 1.76 -0.75
N ALA A 113 -11.13 0.73 -0.02
CA ALA A 113 -10.25 -0.37 0.38
C ALA A 113 -9.62 -1.09 -0.83
N LEU A 114 -10.42 -1.38 -1.86
CA LEU A 114 -9.92 -1.99 -3.09
C LEU A 114 -8.91 -1.08 -3.83
N SER A 115 -9.19 0.22 -3.89
CA SER A 115 -8.26 1.18 -4.48
C SER A 115 -6.95 1.30 -3.68
N ALA A 116 -7.02 1.28 -2.34
CA ALA A 116 -5.85 1.32 -1.47
C ALA A 116 -4.95 0.10 -1.72
N LEU A 117 -5.55 -1.10 -1.72
CA LEU A 117 -4.82 -2.34 -1.99
C LEU A 117 -4.19 -2.37 -3.38
N ALA A 118 -4.93 -1.98 -4.43
CA ALA A 118 -4.39 -1.97 -5.78
C ALA A 118 -3.22 -0.98 -5.94
N ARG A 119 -3.30 0.20 -5.29
CA ARG A 119 -2.19 1.16 -5.23
C ARG A 119 -1.00 0.61 -4.43
N ALA A 120 -1.27 -0.04 -3.29
CA ALA A 120 -0.24 -0.65 -2.46
C ALA A 120 0.51 -1.75 -3.24
N VAL A 121 -0.22 -2.65 -3.92
CA VAL A 121 0.37 -3.68 -4.78
C VAL A 121 1.26 -3.07 -5.86
N PHE A 122 0.82 -1.99 -6.52
CA PHE A 122 1.65 -1.29 -7.49
C PHE A 122 2.97 -0.79 -6.88
N VAL A 123 2.92 -0.17 -5.70
CA VAL A 123 4.13 0.29 -4.99
C VAL A 123 4.99 -0.90 -4.57
N TRP A 124 4.41 -1.98 -4.07
CA TRP A 124 5.13 -3.17 -3.66
C TRP A 124 5.87 -3.83 -4.81
N VAL A 125 5.24 -3.97 -5.97
CA VAL A 125 5.87 -4.55 -7.17
C VAL A 125 7.10 -3.72 -7.56
N LEU A 126 6.99 -2.40 -7.58
CA LEU A 126 8.12 -1.52 -7.92
C LEU A 126 9.23 -1.56 -6.87
N LEU A 127 8.86 -1.46 -5.59
CA LEU A 127 9.81 -1.52 -4.47
C LEU A 127 10.57 -2.85 -4.46
N THR A 128 9.85 -3.97 -4.62
CA THR A 128 10.45 -5.31 -4.68
C THR A 128 11.33 -5.47 -5.89
N GLY A 129 10.87 -5.04 -7.07
CA GLY A 129 11.66 -5.09 -8.30
C GLY A 129 12.98 -4.33 -8.15
N ILE A 130 12.93 -3.11 -7.60
CA ILE A 130 14.15 -2.32 -7.35
C ILE A 130 15.05 -2.99 -6.31
N ALA A 131 14.49 -3.48 -5.21
CA ALA A 131 15.27 -4.17 -4.18
C ALA A 131 16.03 -5.38 -4.75
N LEU A 132 15.37 -6.20 -5.57
CA LEU A 132 15.98 -7.33 -6.28
C LEU A 132 17.07 -6.87 -7.25
N LEU A 133 16.83 -5.81 -8.03
CA LEU A 133 17.82 -5.24 -8.95
C LEU A 133 19.06 -4.70 -8.21
N THR A 134 18.89 -4.23 -6.98
CA THR A 134 20.00 -3.78 -6.12
C THR A 134 20.70 -4.91 -5.37
N GLY A 135 20.35 -6.17 -5.65
CA GLY A 135 21.02 -7.35 -5.07
C GLY A 135 20.45 -7.82 -3.73
N MET A 136 19.25 -7.38 -3.34
CA MET A 136 18.59 -7.91 -2.15
C MET A 136 18.34 -9.42 -2.31
N GLN A 137 18.80 -10.19 -1.32
CA GLN A 137 18.54 -11.62 -1.25
C GLN A 137 17.15 -11.87 -0.67
N VAL A 138 16.33 -12.65 -1.36
CA VAL A 138 15.04 -13.11 -0.85
C VAL A 138 15.28 -14.39 -0.06
N GLY A 139 15.07 -14.33 1.25
CA GLY A 139 14.99 -15.53 2.08
C GLY A 139 13.57 -15.91 2.44
N GLY A 140 13.46 -16.97 3.22
CA GLY A 140 12.20 -17.56 3.65
C GLY A 140 11.59 -18.49 2.61
N ASP A 141 10.56 -19.20 3.03
CA ASP A 141 9.77 -20.07 2.18
C ASP A 141 8.58 -19.31 1.57
N ALA A 142 7.82 -19.96 0.68
CA ALA A 142 6.65 -19.36 0.04
C ALA A 142 5.61 -18.87 1.08
N VAL A 143 5.49 -19.56 2.21
CA VAL A 143 4.58 -19.18 3.30
C VAL A 143 5.02 -17.87 3.94
N SER A 144 6.31 -17.69 4.21
CA SER A 144 6.86 -16.45 4.77
C SER A 144 6.63 -15.26 3.85
N LEU A 145 6.79 -15.44 2.54
CA LEU A 145 6.54 -14.38 1.56
C LEU A 145 5.06 -14.01 1.48
N VAL A 146 4.17 -15.01 1.39
CA VAL A 146 2.72 -14.77 1.42
C VAL A 146 2.31 -14.11 2.73
N GLY A 147 2.90 -14.52 3.86
CA GLY A 147 2.69 -13.93 5.17
C GLY A 147 3.11 -12.46 5.23
N LEU A 148 4.28 -12.11 4.66
CA LEU A 148 4.78 -10.73 4.62
C LEU A 148 3.86 -9.81 3.81
N TYR A 149 3.49 -10.20 2.59
CA TYR A 149 2.59 -9.38 1.77
C TYR A 149 1.15 -9.40 2.29
N GLY A 150 0.72 -10.49 2.93
CA GLY A 150 -0.54 -10.56 3.66
C GLY A 150 -0.58 -9.57 4.83
N LEU A 151 0.50 -9.51 5.62
CA LEU A 151 0.65 -8.53 6.69
C LEU A 151 0.69 -7.10 6.14
N ALA A 152 1.41 -6.86 5.05
CA ALA A 152 1.44 -5.58 4.37
C ALA A 152 0.02 -5.14 3.93
N ALA A 153 -0.78 -6.06 3.40
CA ALA A 153 -2.18 -5.81 3.05
C ALA A 153 -3.04 -5.47 4.27
N LEU A 154 -2.88 -6.21 5.37
CA LEU A 154 -3.61 -5.96 6.62
C LEU A 154 -3.26 -4.60 7.21
N ILE A 155 -1.98 -4.24 7.25
CA ILE A 155 -1.53 -2.91 7.71
C ILE A 155 -2.10 -1.81 6.82
N ASN A 156 -2.06 -2.00 5.50
CA ASN A 156 -2.64 -1.04 4.58
C ASN A 156 -4.13 -0.82 4.86
N LEU A 157 -4.90 -1.90 4.96
CA LEU A 157 -6.34 -1.83 5.25
C LEU A 157 -6.64 -1.22 6.62
N ALA A 158 -5.88 -1.59 7.66
CA ALA A 158 -6.03 -1.00 8.98
C ALA A 158 -5.80 0.52 8.92
N ALA A 159 -4.76 0.96 8.20
CA ALA A 159 -4.45 2.37 8.02
C ALA A 159 -5.46 3.14 7.15
N VAL A 160 -6.21 2.47 6.26
CA VAL A 160 -7.34 3.10 5.53
C VAL A 160 -8.50 3.41 6.47
N LEU A 161 -8.69 2.58 7.50
CA LEU A 161 -9.83 2.61 8.42
C LEU A 161 -9.57 3.41 9.70
N TRP A 162 -8.35 3.94 9.85
CA TRP A 162 -7.92 4.78 10.96
C TRP A 162 -8.46 6.21 10.79
#